data_AF-A0A3A0A9F0-F1
#
_entry.id   AF-A0A3A0A9F0-F1
#
_cell.length_a   1.000
_cell.length_b   1.000
_cell.length_c   1.000
_cell.angle_alpha   90.00
_cell.angle_beta   90.00
_cell.angle_gamma   90.00
#
_symmetry.space_group_name_H-M   'P 1'
#
loop_
_entity.id
_entity.type
_entity.pdbx_description
1 polymer ?
#
loop_
_entity_poly.entity_id
_entity_poly.type
_entity_poly.pdbx_seq_one_letter_code
_entity_poly.pdbx_strand_id
1 'polypeptide(L)'
;MRPLTPLTRPEFYRLTERCREYAFELARYEQARVDLAQCHHFNAWLPELKSYDLLEPALRSMKPARPIARWQMMVLAGVVGFFILLYLSASSIRTAGFSYTLFFSLLLLYFVPERVYGTTIELLEGKLLRIVDTLDQLLVNGDLGFSEAAFFQAKENLEAARRELRQQIDLAHRY
;
A
#
# COMPACT_ATOMS: atom_id res chain seq x y z
N MET A 1 -16.69 14.26 -13.76
CA MET A 1 -16.49 14.07 -12.31
C MET A 1 -17.56 13.12 -11.83
N ARG A 2 -17.23 12.02 -11.14
CA ARG A 2 -18.27 11.18 -10.52
C ARG A 2 -18.90 12.01 -9.39
N PRO A 3 -20.24 11.96 -9.21
CA PRO A 3 -20.88 12.65 -8.09
C PRO A 3 -20.34 12.06 -6.77
N LEU A 4 -20.02 12.94 -5.83
CA LEU A 4 -19.61 12.54 -4.48
C LEU A 4 -20.83 11.97 -3.75
N THR A 5 -20.60 10.90 -3.01
CA THR A 5 -21.62 10.24 -2.20
C THR A 5 -21.56 10.82 -0.79
N PRO A 6 -22.69 11.21 -0.18
CA PRO A 6 -22.68 11.70 1.19
C PRO A 6 -22.24 10.59 2.15
N LEU A 7 -21.23 10.87 2.98
CA LEU A 7 -20.81 9.96 4.03
C LEU A 7 -21.88 9.93 5.13
N THR A 8 -22.52 8.78 5.31
CA THR A 8 -23.57 8.61 6.32
C THR A 8 -23.01 7.98 7.60
N ARG A 9 -23.69 8.15 8.74
CA ARG A 9 -23.28 7.55 10.03
C ARG A 9 -23.04 6.03 9.96
N PRO A 10 -23.92 5.21 9.34
CA PRO A 10 -23.67 3.77 9.21
C PRO A 10 -22.43 3.44 8.38
N GLU A 11 -22.22 4.19 7.29
CA GLU A 11 -21.05 4.01 6.42
C GLU A 11 -19.76 4.39 7.15
N PHE A 12 -19.76 5.52 7.86
CA PHE A 12 -18.63 5.90 8.71
C PHE A 12 -18.29 4.82 9.74
N TYR A 13 -19.30 4.29 10.43
CA TYR A 13 -19.09 3.24 11.42
C TYR A 13 -18.47 1.98 10.79
N ARG A 14 -19.00 1.53 9.65
CA ARG A 14 -18.42 0.42 8.86
C ARG A 14 -16.98 0.69 8.45
N LEU A 15 -16.65 1.92 8.06
CA LEU A 15 -15.28 2.31 7.74
C LEU A 15 -14.35 2.20 8.95
N THR A 16 -14.80 2.59 10.15
CA THR A 16 -13.97 2.46 11.37
C THR A 16 -13.69 1.00 11.71
N GLU A 17 -14.69 0.13 11.60
CA GLU A 17 -14.56 -1.30 11.84
C GLU A 17 -13.62 -1.94 10.81
N ARG A 18 -13.81 -1.63 9.52
CA ARG A 18 -12.94 -2.10 8.44
C ARG A 18 -11.51 -1.61 8.61
N CYS A 19 -11.28 -0.38 9.05
CA CYS A 19 -9.92 0.13 9.33
C CYS A 19 -9.24 -0.68 10.43
N ARG A 20 -9.97 -1.01 11.50
CA ARG A 20 -9.46 -1.82 12.61
C ARG A 20 -9.11 -3.24 12.14
N GLU A 21 -10.03 -3.90 11.45
CA GLU A 21 -9.80 -5.24 10.91
C GLU A 21 -8.62 -5.25 9.95
N TYR A 22 -8.55 -4.25 9.06
CA TYR A 22 -7.48 -4.18 8.09
C TYR A 22 -6.11 -3.93 8.75
N ALA A 23 -6.05 -3.10 9.79
CA ALA A 23 -4.82 -2.89 10.57
C ALA A 23 -4.32 -4.21 11.19
N PHE A 24 -5.21 -4.99 11.81
CA PHE A 24 -4.86 -6.30 12.37
C PHE A 24 -4.47 -7.33 11.30
N GLU A 25 -5.08 -7.26 10.11
CA GLU A 25 -4.71 -8.11 9.00
C GLU A 25 -3.28 -7.80 8.53
N LEU A 26 -2.93 -6.52 8.35
CA LEU A 26 -1.60 -6.09 7.91
C LEU A 26 -0.48 -6.47 8.87
N ALA A 27 -0.75 -6.42 10.17
CA ALA A 27 0.18 -6.84 11.22
C ALA A 27 0.67 -8.30 11.10
N ARG A 28 -0.03 -9.14 10.31
CA ARG A 28 0.34 -10.54 10.07
C ARG A 28 1.37 -10.72 8.95
N TYR A 29 1.67 -9.67 8.20
CA TYR A 29 2.54 -9.73 7.03
C TYR A 29 3.96 -9.21 7.34
N GLU A 30 4.91 -9.61 6.50
CA GLU A 30 6.30 -9.18 6.61
C GLU A 30 6.47 -7.73 6.15
N GLN A 31 6.89 -6.86 7.06
CA GLN A 31 6.91 -5.40 6.87
C GLN A 31 7.72 -4.92 5.66
N ALA A 32 8.88 -5.56 5.42
CA ALA A 32 9.81 -5.18 4.36
C ALA A 32 9.43 -5.71 2.96
N ARG A 33 8.39 -6.55 2.86
CA ARG A 33 7.97 -7.17 1.60
C ARG A 33 6.77 -6.47 1.00
N VAL A 34 6.65 -6.58 -0.32
CA VAL A 34 5.48 -6.20 -1.09
C VAL A 34 4.54 -7.40 -1.15
N ASP A 35 3.37 -7.27 -0.55
CA ASP A 35 2.27 -8.20 -0.78
C ASP A 35 1.37 -7.66 -1.91
N LEU A 36 1.33 -8.38 -3.02
CA LEU A 36 0.55 -8.00 -4.20
C LEU A 36 -0.94 -8.01 -3.90
N ALA A 37 -1.43 -9.01 -3.14
CA ALA A 37 -2.84 -9.13 -2.82
C ALA A 37 -3.30 -7.95 -1.97
N GLN A 38 -2.52 -7.55 -0.97
CA GLN A 38 -2.82 -6.39 -0.14
C GLN A 38 -2.74 -5.07 -0.92
N CYS A 39 -1.76 -4.92 -1.82
CA CYS A 39 -1.70 -3.76 -2.71
C CYS A 39 -2.96 -3.66 -3.59
N HIS A 40 -3.42 -4.78 -4.15
CA HIS A 40 -4.64 -4.81 -4.96
C HIS A 40 -5.90 -4.57 -4.13
N HIS A 41 -5.99 -5.15 -2.92
CA HIS A 41 -7.08 -4.92 -1.98
C HIS A 41 -7.20 -3.43 -1.64
N PHE A 42 -6.08 -2.81 -1.23
CA PHE A 42 -6.02 -1.38 -0.95
C PHE A 42 -6.41 -0.52 -2.17
N ASN A 43 -5.93 -0.88 -3.36
CA ASN A 43 -6.24 -0.15 -4.58
C ASN A 43 -7.68 -0.28 -5.04
N ALA A 44 -8.37 -1.38 -4.71
CA ALA A 44 -9.79 -1.54 -4.95
C ALA A 44 -10.63 -0.70 -3.97
N TRP A 45 -10.15 -0.55 -2.73
CA TRP A 45 -10.85 0.19 -1.68
C TRP A 45 -10.61 1.71 -1.72
N LEU A 46 -9.41 2.17 -2.09
CA LEU A 46 -9.09 3.61 -2.12
C LEU A 46 -10.05 4.47 -2.98
N PRO A 47 -10.51 4.02 -4.17
CA PRO A 47 -11.51 4.74 -4.95
C PRO A 47 -12.87 4.84 -4.26
N GLU A 48 -13.25 3.82 -3.48
CA GLU A 48 -14.46 3.81 -2.67
C GLU A 48 -14.35 4.87 -1.57
N LEU A 49 -13.23 4.92 -0.86
CA LEU A 49 -12.98 5.97 0.15
C LEU A 49 -13.01 7.38 -0.44
N LYS A 50 -12.47 7.56 -1.64
CA LYS A 50 -12.44 8.85 -2.36
C LYS A 50 -13.78 9.26 -2.95
N SER A 51 -14.78 8.37 -2.97
CA SER A 51 -16.12 8.71 -3.46
C SER A 51 -16.93 9.47 -2.43
N TYR A 52 -16.57 9.37 -1.15
CA TYR A 52 -17.26 10.07 -0.06
C TYR A 52 -16.89 11.55 -0.02
N ASP A 53 -17.90 12.41 0.10
CA ASP A 53 -17.78 13.86 0.12
C ASP A 53 -16.84 14.40 1.22
N LEU A 54 -16.94 13.86 2.44
CA LEU A 54 -16.13 14.28 3.59
C LEU A 54 -14.69 13.76 3.53
N LEU A 55 -14.44 12.67 2.81
CA LEU A 55 -13.12 12.03 2.73
C LEU A 55 -12.32 12.45 1.50
N GLU A 56 -12.99 12.86 0.41
CA GLU A 56 -12.33 13.25 -0.84
C GLU A 56 -11.24 14.31 -0.62
N PRO A 57 -11.48 15.42 0.10
CA PRO A 57 -10.50 16.50 0.20
C PRO A 57 -9.17 16.04 0.82
N ALA A 58 -9.25 15.25 1.89
CA ALA A 58 -8.09 14.74 2.62
C ALA A 58 -7.35 13.62 1.87
N LEU A 59 -8.10 12.78 1.14
CA LEU A 59 -7.58 11.61 0.44
C LEU A 59 -7.21 11.87 -1.02
N ARG A 60 -7.59 13.01 -1.60
CA ARG A 60 -7.34 13.32 -3.03
C ARG A 60 -5.86 13.18 -3.41
N SER A 61 -4.96 13.65 -2.55
CA SER A 61 -3.50 13.57 -2.75
C SER A 61 -2.89 12.19 -2.53
N MET A 62 -3.65 11.24 -1.98
CA MET A 62 -3.15 9.89 -1.71
C MET A 62 -3.02 9.11 -3.03
N LYS A 63 -1.79 8.69 -3.35
CA LYS A 63 -1.51 7.84 -4.51
C LYS A 63 -1.89 6.37 -4.22
N PRO A 64 -2.30 5.59 -5.23
CA PRO A 64 -2.49 4.14 -5.07
C PRO A 64 -1.20 3.44 -4.62
N ALA A 65 -1.34 2.23 -4.08
CA ALA A 65 -0.23 1.32 -3.82
C ALA A 65 0.35 0.80 -5.14
N ARG A 66 1.67 0.62 -5.22
CA ARG A 66 2.37 0.07 -6.39
C ARG A 66 2.54 -1.44 -6.19
N PRO A 67 1.75 -2.30 -6.87
CA PRO A 67 1.85 -3.75 -6.75
C PRO A 67 3.02 -4.27 -7.59
N ILE A 68 4.25 -3.91 -7.22
CA ILE A 68 5.47 -4.32 -7.93
C ILE A 68 6.34 -5.15 -6.98
N ALA A 69 6.36 -6.46 -7.20
CA ALA A 69 7.16 -7.42 -6.43
C ALA A 69 8.54 -7.63 -7.07
N ARG A 70 9.51 -8.11 -6.27
CA ARG A 70 10.89 -8.37 -6.72
C ARG A 70 10.95 -9.27 -7.96
N TRP A 71 10.14 -10.33 -8.00
CA TRP A 71 10.13 -11.28 -9.12
C TRP A 71 9.71 -10.63 -10.44
N GLN A 72 8.80 -9.64 -10.42
CA GLN A 72 8.37 -8.93 -11.63
C GLN A 72 9.52 -8.12 -12.23
N MET A 73 10.33 -7.49 -11.37
CA MET A 73 11.53 -6.78 -11.80
C MET A 73 12.60 -7.73 -12.34
N MET A 74 12.77 -8.91 -11.73
CA MET A 74 13.68 -9.94 -12.25
C MET A 74 13.25 -10.47 -13.62
N VAL A 75 11.95 -10.75 -13.80
CA VAL A 75 11.40 -11.20 -15.09
C VAL A 75 11.57 -10.12 -16.15
N LEU A 76 11.26 -8.86 -15.83
CA LEU A 76 11.44 -7.76 -16.78
C LEU A 76 12.90 -7.61 -17.21
N ALA A 77 13.84 -7.65 -16.26
CA ALA A 77 15.27 -7.58 -16.55
C ALA A 77 15.74 -8.78 -17.39
N GLY A 78 15.25 -9.99 -17.08
CA GLY A 78 15.54 -11.20 -17.85
C GLY A 78 15.01 -11.13 -19.29
N VAL A 79 13.77 -10.66 -19.48
CA VAL A 79 13.15 -10.50 -20.81
C VAL A 79 13.88 -9.45 -21.63
N VAL A 80 14.15 -8.27 -21.05
CA VAL A 80 14.92 -7.21 -21.71
C VAL A 80 16.30 -7.71 -22.11
N GLY A 81 16.98 -8.39 -21.18
CA GLY A 81 18.28 -8.98 -21.44
C GLY A 81 18.25 -10.05 -22.55
N PHE A 82 17.20 -10.88 -22.60
CA PHE A 82 17.01 -11.87 -23.65
C PHE A 82 16.82 -11.22 -25.03
N PHE A 83 16.00 -10.17 -25.15
CA PHE A 83 15.82 -9.44 -26.41
C PHE A 83 17.11 -8.77 -26.88
N ILE A 84 17.89 -8.21 -25.96
CA ILE A 84 19.20 -7.63 -26.28
C ILE A 84 20.13 -8.73 -26.80
N LEU A 85 20.14 -9.92 -26.19
CA LEU A 85 20.94 -11.06 -26.65
C LEU A 85 20.57 -11.47 -28.08
N LEU A 86 19.27 -11.57 -28.38
CA LEU A 86 18.79 -11.90 -29.73
C LEU A 86 19.19 -10.85 -30.76
N TYR A 87 19.17 -9.57 -30.39
CA TYR A 87 19.58 -8.48 -31.28
C TYR A 87 21.10 -8.49 -31.54
N LEU A 88 21.91 -8.89 -30.57
CA LEU A 88 23.38 -8.89 -30.63
C LEU A 88 24.00 -10.12 -31.33
N SER A 89 23.21 -10.96 -31.99
CA SER A 89 23.55 -12.26 -32.61
C SER A 89 24.74 -12.31 -33.61
N ALA A 90 25.43 -11.19 -33.87
CA ALA A 90 26.45 -11.12 -34.92
C ALA A 90 27.92 -11.42 -34.52
N SER A 91 28.26 -11.89 -33.30
CA SER A 91 29.66 -12.31 -33.04
C SER A 91 29.83 -13.25 -31.84
N SER A 92 30.44 -14.42 -32.08
CA SER A 92 30.67 -15.51 -31.12
C SER A 92 31.52 -15.19 -29.89
N ILE A 93 32.06 -13.97 -29.76
CA ILE A 93 32.85 -13.50 -28.61
C ILE A 93 32.01 -12.59 -27.67
N ARG A 94 30.83 -12.12 -28.10
CA ARG A 94 29.95 -11.25 -27.28
C ARG A 94 28.95 -11.99 -26.40
N THR A 95 28.64 -13.25 -26.68
CA THR A 95 27.58 -14.00 -25.99
C THR A 95 27.93 -14.33 -24.53
N ALA A 96 29.18 -14.69 -24.24
CA ALA A 96 29.63 -14.97 -22.87
C ALA A 96 29.73 -13.70 -22.01
N GLY A 97 30.34 -12.62 -22.54
CA GLY A 97 30.43 -11.35 -21.80
C GLY A 97 29.06 -10.74 -21.50
N PHE A 98 28.13 -10.83 -22.45
CA PHE A 98 26.76 -10.37 -22.26
C PHE A 98 26.01 -11.21 -21.23
N SER A 99 26.14 -12.54 -21.24
CA SER A 99 25.49 -13.40 -20.25
C SER A 99 26.02 -13.15 -18.84
N TYR A 100 27.34 -12.96 -18.66
CA TYR A 100 27.90 -12.57 -17.35
C TYR A 100 27.37 -11.21 -16.88
N THR A 101 27.26 -10.23 -17.79
CA THR A 101 26.72 -8.91 -17.47
C THR A 101 25.25 -8.99 -17.05
N LEU A 102 24.45 -9.82 -17.73
CA LEU A 102 23.04 -10.06 -17.42
C LEU A 102 22.86 -10.79 -16.09
N PHE A 103 23.66 -11.83 -15.83
CA PHE A 103 23.65 -12.51 -14.54
C PHE A 103 24.04 -11.58 -13.40
N PHE A 104 25.07 -10.76 -13.61
CA PHE A 104 25.52 -9.79 -12.62
C PHE A 104 24.46 -8.70 -12.35
N SER A 105 23.77 -8.21 -13.39
CA SER A 105 22.70 -7.22 -13.22
C SER A 105 21.48 -7.79 -12.52
N LEU A 106 21.09 -9.04 -12.80
CA LEU A 106 20.02 -9.74 -12.08
C LEU A 106 20.40 -9.98 -10.62
N LEU A 107 21.66 -10.35 -10.35
CA LEU A 107 22.18 -10.51 -8.99
C LEU A 107 22.11 -9.19 -8.22
N LEU A 108 22.56 -8.07 -8.83
CA LEU A 108 22.43 -6.74 -8.22
C LEU A 108 20.96 -6.38 -7.96
N LEU A 109 20.06 -6.68 -8.90
CA LEU A 109 18.63 -6.40 -8.76
C LEU A 109 18.01 -7.17 -7.59
N TYR A 110 18.48 -8.38 -7.31
CA TYR A 110 18.01 -9.16 -6.16
C TYR A 110 18.27 -8.44 -4.82
N PHE A 111 19.38 -7.73 -4.70
CA PHE A 111 19.74 -6.95 -3.52
C PHE A 111 19.04 -5.58 -3.44
N VAL A 112 18.32 -5.15 -4.48
CA VAL A 112 17.56 -3.89 -4.43
C VAL A 112 16.37 -4.06 -3.47
N PRO A 113 16.20 -3.16 -2.47
CA PRO A 113 15.08 -3.21 -1.55
C PRO A 113 13.73 -3.04 -2.27
N GLU A 114 12.71 -3.79 -1.86
CA GLU A 114 11.40 -3.76 -2.52
C GLU A 114 10.70 -2.40 -2.44
N ARG A 115 10.99 -1.61 -1.40
CA ARG A 115 10.51 -0.22 -1.24
C ARG A 115 10.86 0.71 -2.42
N VAL A 116 11.91 0.40 -3.19
CA VAL A 116 12.36 1.24 -4.32
C VAL A 116 11.34 1.18 -5.47
N TYR A 117 10.79 0.01 -5.75
CA TYR A 117 9.91 -0.22 -6.89
C TYR A 117 8.45 -0.47 -6.49
N GLY A 118 8.19 -1.12 -5.35
CA GLY A 118 6.84 -1.45 -4.87
C GLY A 118 6.34 -0.58 -3.71
N THR A 119 5.15 -0.93 -3.22
CA THR A 119 4.63 -0.48 -1.93
C THR A 119 4.70 -1.66 -0.96
N THR A 120 5.61 -1.58 0.01
CA THR A 120 5.74 -2.58 1.07
C THR A 120 4.56 -2.53 2.03
N ILE A 121 4.39 -3.56 2.86
CA ILE A 121 3.37 -3.59 3.92
C ILE A 121 3.50 -2.35 4.81
N GLU A 122 4.70 -2.00 5.25
CA GLU A 122 4.95 -0.79 6.06
C GLU A 122 4.41 0.50 5.40
N LEU A 123 4.67 0.68 4.09
CA LEU A 123 4.16 1.84 3.35
C LEU A 123 2.64 1.82 3.19
N LEU A 124 2.05 0.62 3.17
CA LEU A 124 0.61 0.42 3.10
C LEU A 124 -0.05 0.70 4.45
N GLU A 125 0.56 0.27 5.55
CA GLU A 125 0.19 0.65 6.92
C GLU A 125 0.23 2.16 7.11
N GLY A 126 1.27 2.83 6.62
CA GLY A 126 1.35 4.30 6.66
C GLY A 126 0.24 5.00 5.88
N LYS A 127 -0.20 4.43 4.75
CA LYS A 127 -1.37 4.94 4.01
C LYS A 127 -2.67 4.70 4.78
N LEU A 128 -2.84 3.52 5.39
CA LEU A 128 -4.00 3.21 6.22
C LEU A 128 -4.05 4.11 7.46
N LEU A 129 -2.92 4.37 8.10
CA LEU A 129 -2.81 5.27 9.25
C LEU A 129 -3.31 6.68 8.89
N ARG A 130 -2.96 7.17 7.71
CA ARG A 130 -3.48 8.46 7.21
C ARG A 130 -5.01 8.45 7.02
N ILE A 131 -5.60 7.33 6.59
CA ILE A 131 -7.07 7.19 6.49
C ILE A 131 -7.68 7.21 7.89
N VAL A 132 -7.12 6.44 8.83
CA VAL A 132 -7.56 6.40 10.24
C VAL A 132 -7.51 7.79 10.87
N ASP A 133 -6.41 8.53 10.67
CA ASP A 133 -6.27 9.89 11.19
C ASP A 133 -7.28 10.86 10.56
N THR A 134 -7.64 10.68 9.30
CA THR A 134 -8.68 11.48 8.63
C THR A 134 -10.05 11.18 9.21
N LEU A 135 -10.38 9.89 9.42
CA LEU A 135 -11.65 9.48 10.03
C LEU A 135 -11.77 9.99 11.48
N ASP A 136 -10.69 9.93 12.25
CA ASP A 136 -10.67 10.43 13.63
C ASP A 136 -10.88 11.96 13.68
N GLN A 137 -10.27 12.70 12.75
CA GLN A 137 -10.53 14.15 12.61
C GLN A 137 -12.00 14.44 12.30
N LEU A 138 -12.61 13.71 11.36
CA LEU A 138 -14.03 13.84 11.05
C LEU A 138 -14.94 13.49 12.24
N LEU A 139 -14.56 12.47 13.02
CA LEU A 139 -15.28 12.07 14.23
C LEU A 139 -15.25 13.19 15.27
N VAL A 140 -14.08 13.76 15.53
CA VAL A 140 -13.86 14.82 16.53
C VAL A 140 -14.53 16.14 16.12
N ASN A 141 -14.55 16.46 14.82
CA ASN A 141 -15.22 17.66 14.31
C ASN A 141 -16.75 17.61 14.45
N GLY A 142 -17.33 16.43 14.69
CA GLY A 142 -18.75 16.26 14.92
C GLY A 142 -19.61 16.35 13.65
N ASP A 143 -19.01 16.27 12.47
CA ASP A 143 -19.65 16.50 11.16
C ASP A 143 -20.86 15.59 10.89
N LEU A 144 -20.97 14.47 11.59
CA LEU A 144 -21.96 13.42 11.35
C LEU A 144 -23.03 13.28 12.45
N GLY A 145 -22.96 14.05 13.54
CA GLY A 145 -23.98 14.03 14.61
C GLY A 145 -24.19 12.65 15.24
N PHE A 146 -23.11 12.02 15.72
CA PHE A 146 -23.16 10.73 16.40
C PHE A 146 -23.84 10.82 17.77
N SER A 147 -24.49 9.72 18.18
CA SER A 147 -24.81 9.52 19.59
C SER A 147 -23.53 9.26 20.38
N GLU A 148 -23.56 9.52 21.69
CA GLU A 148 -22.40 9.35 22.57
C GLU A 148 -21.83 7.92 22.49
N ALA A 149 -22.69 6.89 22.54
CA ALA A 149 -22.26 5.50 22.42
C ALA A 149 -21.60 5.19 21.06
N ALA A 150 -22.18 5.67 19.95
CA ALA A 150 -21.62 5.44 18.62
C ALA A 150 -20.29 6.19 18.42
N PHE A 151 -20.16 7.37 19.02
CA PHE A 151 -18.93 8.15 19.02
C PHE A 151 -17.80 7.38 19.73
N PHE A 152 -18.04 6.90 20.96
CA PHE A 152 -17.01 6.18 21.72
C PHE A 152 -16.61 4.88 21.05
N GLN A 153 -17.57 4.14 20.48
CA GLN A 153 -17.27 2.90 19.77
C GLN A 153 -16.45 3.14 18.49
N ALA A 154 -16.81 4.15 17.69
CA ALA A 154 -16.03 4.54 16.53
C ALA A 154 -14.62 4.99 16.91
N LYS A 155 -14.50 5.77 17.99
CA LYS A 155 -13.22 6.23 18.52
C LYS A 155 -12.35 5.06 18.99
N GLU A 156 -12.90 4.11 19.71
CA GLU A 156 -12.19 2.91 20.16
C GLU A 156 -11.65 2.09 18.98
N ASN A 157 -12.46 1.91 17.93
CA ASN A 157 -12.04 1.21 16.72
C ASN A 157 -10.87 1.92 16.03
N LEU A 158 -10.95 3.25 15.88
CA LEU A 158 -9.90 4.06 15.25
C LEU A 158 -8.62 4.10 16.11
N GLU A 159 -8.74 4.20 17.42
CA GLU A 159 -7.60 4.16 18.33
C GLU A 159 -6.92 2.79 18.33
N ALA A 160 -7.69 1.69 18.30
CA ALA A 160 -7.14 0.35 18.17
C ALA A 160 -6.37 0.19 16.86
N ALA A 161 -6.96 0.61 15.73
CA ALA A 161 -6.29 0.61 14.43
C ALA A 161 -5.00 1.45 14.44
N ARG A 162 -5.07 2.68 14.99
CA ARG A 162 -3.92 3.59 15.09
C ARG A 162 -2.79 3.00 15.92
N ARG A 163 -3.09 2.39 17.08
CA ARG A 163 -2.09 1.76 17.95
C ARG A 163 -1.38 0.63 17.23
N GLU A 164 -2.14 -0.26 16.59
CA GLU A 164 -1.57 -1.40 15.86
C GLU A 164 -0.66 -0.92 14.73
N LEU A 165 -1.15 0.00 13.89
CA LEU A 165 -0.36 0.51 12.75
C LEU A 165 0.92 1.22 13.19
N ARG A 166 0.85 2.06 14.23
CA ARG A 166 2.06 2.72 14.76
C ARG A 166 3.04 1.72 15.35
N GLN A 167 2.56 0.72 16.06
CA GLN A 167 3.40 -0.33 16.61
C GLN A 167 4.13 -1.10 15.51
N GLN A 168 3.43 -1.49 14.43
CA GLN A 168 4.04 -2.21 13.32
C GLN A 168 5.05 -1.37 12.55
N ILE A 169 4.73 -0.10 12.28
CA ILE A 169 5.66 0.86 11.66
C ILE A 169 6.89 1.05 12.55
N ASP A 170 6.72 1.26 13.86
CA ASP A 170 7.83 1.42 14.81
C ASP A 170 8.71 0.16 14.87
N LEU A 171 8.11 -1.03 14.82
CA LEU A 171 8.84 -2.30 14.75
C LEU A 171 9.64 -2.41 13.45
N ALA A 172 9.07 -1.99 12.32
CA ALA A 172 9.76 -2.00 11.02
C ALA A 172 10.99 -1.07 10.98
N HIS A 173 11.00 0.00 11.79
CA HIS A 173 12.13 0.94 11.86
C HIS A 173 13.24 0.51 12.83
N ARG A 174 12.98 -0.46 13.72
CA ARG A 174 13.97 -0.93 14.71
C ARG A 174 14.87 -2.05 14.18
N TYR A 175 14.55 -2.64 13.04
CA TYR A 175 15.28 -3.74 12.39
C TYR A 175 15.76 -3.34 10.99
#